data_AF-A0A2D8KLJ1-F1
#
_entry.id   AF-A0A2D8KLJ1-F1
#
_cell.length_a   1.000
_cell.length_b   1.000
_cell.length_c   1.000
_cell.angle_alpha   90.00
_cell.angle_beta   90.00
_cell.angle_gamma   90.00
#
_symmetry.space_group_name_H-M   'P 1'
#
loop_
_entity.id
_entity.type
_entity.pdbx_description
1 polymer ?
#
loop_
_entity_poly.entity_id
_entity_poly.type
_entity_poly.pdbx_seq_one_letter_code
_entity_poly.pdbx_strand_id
1 'polypeptide(L)'
;MLPKKIKPEKLFKLIRIGKNNDGGYLICKNSLMKTKTLFSFGISDDFSFEKDFSTLSNCKVYAFDPTSTNIFFIKNIIKTILKFQFILSIKKIINFCKFIFFF
;
A
#
# COMPACT_ATOMS: atom_id res chain seq x y z
N MET A 1 11.02 26.98 7.78
CA MET A 1 11.82 25.74 8.02
C MET A 1 11.44 25.14 9.37
N LEU A 2 11.43 23.81 9.48
CA LEU A 2 11.08 23.09 10.73
C LEU A 2 12.05 23.46 11.89
N PRO A 3 11.55 23.71 13.13
CA PRO A 3 12.39 23.92 14.32
C PRO A 3 13.46 22.83 14.51
N LYS A 4 14.66 23.21 15.00
CA LYS A 4 15.75 22.24 15.25
C LYS A 4 15.31 21.06 16.13
N LYS A 5 14.47 21.31 17.14
CA LYS A 5 13.95 20.30 18.07
C LYS A 5 13.08 19.20 17.45
N ILE A 6 12.55 19.40 16.24
CA ILE A 6 11.74 18.39 15.53
C ILE A 6 12.48 17.79 14.34
N LYS A 7 13.72 18.21 14.09
CA LYS A 7 14.55 17.56 13.07
C LYS A 7 15.07 16.24 13.65
N PRO A 8 15.10 15.17 12.84
CA PRO A 8 15.71 13.93 13.27
C PRO A 8 17.19 14.15 13.64
N GLU A 9 17.60 13.63 14.79
CA GLU A 9 18.96 13.78 15.31
C GLU A 9 20.00 12.97 14.52
N LYS A 10 19.56 11.94 13.80
CA LYS A 10 20.41 11.00 13.06
C LYS A 10 20.00 10.91 11.60
N LEU A 11 20.99 10.68 10.75
CA LEU A 11 20.76 10.27 9.37
C LEU A 11 20.36 8.80 9.35
N PHE A 12 19.12 8.53 8.95
CA PHE A 12 18.64 7.17 8.77
C PHE A 12 18.84 6.73 7.33
N LYS A 13 19.27 5.49 7.12
CA LYS A 13 19.24 4.87 5.80
C LYS A 13 17.79 4.60 5.43
N LEU A 14 17.21 5.52 4.67
CA LEU A 14 15.86 5.40 4.15
C LEU A 14 15.86 4.60 2.85
N ILE A 15 14.85 3.75 2.70
CA ILE A 15 14.54 3.03 1.47
C ILE A 15 13.08 3.29 1.12
N ARG A 16 12.80 3.34 -0.18
CA ARG A 16 11.44 3.54 -0.67
C ARG A 16 10.78 2.18 -0.90
N ILE A 17 9.60 1.97 -0.34
CA ILE A 17 8.79 0.74 -0.43
C ILE A 17 7.42 1.09 -1.01
N GLY A 18 6.84 0.21 -1.84
CA GLY A 18 5.58 0.46 -2.54
C GLY A 18 5.77 1.05 -3.94
N LYS A 19 4.67 1.24 -4.68
CA LYS A 19 4.71 1.68 -6.09
C LYS A 19 5.42 3.02 -6.28
N ASN A 20 5.98 3.27 -7.46
CA ASN A 20 6.85 4.44 -7.75
C ASN A 20 6.19 5.82 -7.62
N ASN A 21 4.86 5.90 -7.61
CA ASN A 21 4.12 7.16 -7.60
C ASN A 21 3.58 7.45 -6.19
N ASP A 22 2.28 7.77 -6.08
CA ASP A 22 1.58 7.75 -4.80
C ASP A 22 1.66 6.35 -4.16
N GLY A 23 1.38 6.16 -2.87
CA GLY A 23 1.39 4.83 -2.22
C GLY A 23 2.77 4.21 -1.95
N GLY A 24 3.87 4.90 -2.27
CA GLY A 24 5.21 4.50 -1.86
C GLY A 24 5.78 5.38 -0.74
N TYR A 25 6.36 4.76 0.29
CA TYR A 25 6.82 5.42 1.51
C TYR A 25 8.32 5.24 1.75
N LEU A 26 8.96 6.29 2.27
CA LEU A 26 10.33 6.20 2.79
C LEU A 26 10.29 5.62 4.20
N ILE A 27 10.97 4.49 4.39
CA ILE A 27 11.08 3.83 5.69
C ILE A 27 12.54 3.61 6.06
N CYS A 28 12.83 3.56 7.36
CA CYS A 28 14.15 3.18 7.82
C CYS A 28 14.41 1.71 7.49
N LYS A 29 15.51 1.41 6.79
CA LYS A 29 15.90 0.04 6.45
C LYS A 29 15.99 -0.87 7.68
N ASN A 30 16.47 -0.35 8.81
CA ASN A 30 16.58 -1.12 10.04
C ASN A 30 15.21 -1.49 10.64
N SER A 31 14.23 -0.57 10.54
CA SER A 31 12.85 -0.86 10.96
C SER A 31 12.25 -1.97 10.12
N LEU A 32 12.42 -1.92 8.79
CA LEU A 32 11.94 -2.97 7.89
C LEU A 32 12.48 -4.35 8.31
N MET A 33 13.80 -4.48 8.49
CA MET A 33 14.45 -5.76 8.79
C MET A 33 14.07 -6.34 10.16
N LYS A 34 13.67 -5.50 11.13
CA LYS A 34 13.34 -5.92 12.50
C LYS A 34 11.84 -6.10 12.74
N THR A 35 11.00 -5.67 11.80
CA THR A 35 9.54 -5.71 11.96
C THR A 35 9.04 -7.14 11.80
N LYS A 36 8.27 -7.61 12.80
CA LYS A 36 7.60 -8.92 12.75
C LYS A 36 6.13 -8.81 12.35
N THR A 37 5.53 -7.64 12.54
CA THR A 37 4.12 -7.39 12.27
C THR A 37 3.93 -5.96 11.79
N LEU A 38 3.21 -5.79 10.68
CA LEU A 38 2.79 -4.52 10.12
C LEU A 38 1.28 -4.36 10.35
N PHE A 39 0.91 -3.28 11.02
CA PHE A 39 -0.48 -2.81 11.11
C PHE A 39 -0.67 -1.69 10.09
N SER A 40 -1.56 -1.90 9.12
CA SER A 40 -1.89 -0.90 8.11
C SER A 40 -3.34 -0.43 8.26
N PHE A 41 -3.57 0.84 7.97
CA PHE A 41 -4.87 1.50 8.14
C PHE A 41 -5.16 2.34 6.90
N GLY A 42 -6.37 2.22 6.35
CA GLY A 42 -6.78 3.05 5.21
C GLY A 42 -6.01 2.73 3.92
N ILE A 43 -6.03 1.47 3.48
CA ILE A 43 -5.29 0.99 2.30
C ILE A 43 -6.01 1.21 0.96
N SER A 44 -7.33 1.45 0.95
CA SER A 44 -8.13 1.60 -0.29
C SER A 44 -7.89 0.42 -1.25
N ASP A 45 -7.71 0.69 -2.55
CA ASP A 45 -7.35 -0.25 -3.62
C ASP A 45 -5.84 -0.36 -3.88
N ASP A 46 -5.00 0.27 -3.07
CA ASP A 46 -3.54 0.22 -3.23
C ASP A 46 -2.86 -0.36 -1.99
N PHE A 47 -2.46 -1.62 -2.12
CA PHE A 47 -1.75 -2.37 -1.09
C PHE A 47 -0.29 -2.67 -1.49
N SER A 48 0.26 -1.88 -2.42
CA SER A 48 1.62 -2.10 -2.93
C SER A 48 2.67 -1.92 -1.83
N PHE A 49 2.46 -1.00 -0.89
CA PHE A 49 3.33 -0.82 0.26
C PHE A 49 3.36 -2.07 1.15
N GLU A 50 2.19 -2.57 1.54
CA GLU A 50 2.04 -3.74 2.42
C GLU A 50 2.69 -4.97 1.80
N LYS A 51 2.44 -5.18 0.50
CA LYS A 51 2.99 -6.29 -0.25
C LYS A 51 4.51 -6.24 -0.33
N ASP A 52 5.07 -5.08 -0.68
CA ASP A 52 6.52 -4.93 -0.77
C ASP A 52 7.18 -5.02 0.62
N PHE A 53 6.55 -4.43 1.63
CA PHE A 53 7.03 -4.46 3.01
C PHE A 53 7.09 -5.90 3.53
N SER A 54 6.00 -6.67 3.37
CA SER A 54 5.94 -8.06 3.84
C SER A 54 6.89 -8.96 3.07
N THR A 55 7.06 -8.73 1.76
CA THR A 55 7.99 -9.51 0.93
C THR A 55 9.44 -9.34 1.38
N LEU A 56 9.83 -8.13 1.80
CA LEU A 56 11.21 -7.83 2.20
C LEU A 56 11.51 -8.15 3.67
N SER A 57 10.52 -8.02 4.55
CA SER A 57 10.70 -8.25 6.00
C SER A 57 10.24 -9.63 6.46
N ASN A 58 9.46 -10.35 5.64
CA ASN A 58 8.75 -11.56 6.00
C ASN A 58 7.81 -11.38 7.21
N CYS A 59 7.31 -10.15 7.42
CA CYS A 59 6.42 -9.83 8.53
C CYS A 59 4.97 -10.25 8.24
N LYS A 60 4.18 -10.47 9.30
CA LYS A 60 2.72 -10.60 9.19
C LYS A 60 2.09 -9.22 8.93
N VAL A 61 1.06 -9.17 8.08
CA VAL A 61 0.33 -7.92 7.80
C VAL A 61 -1.09 -8.03 8.32
N TYR A 62 -1.52 -7.02 9.05
CA TYR A 62 -2.92 -6.81 9.43
C TYR A 62 -3.35 -5.46 8.89
N ALA A 63 -4.33 -5.44 7.99
CA ALA A 63 -4.85 -4.21 7.42
C ALA A 63 -6.29 -3.95 7.88
N PHE A 64 -6.58 -2.69 8.20
CA PHE A 64 -7.88 -2.25 8.68
C PHE A 64 -8.37 -1.09 7.82
N ASP A 65 -9.34 -1.37 6.96
CA ASP A 65 -10.00 -0.36 6.15
C ASP A 65 -11.48 -0.74 5.94
N PRO A 66 -12.42 -0.05 6.60
CA PRO A 66 -13.85 -0.34 6.43
C PRO A 66 -14.38 0.05 5.05
N THR A 67 -13.62 0.82 4.26
CA THR A 67 -14.04 1.29 2.92
C THR A 67 -13.64 0.32 1.80
N SER A 68 -12.55 -0.45 1.98
CA SER A 68 -12.02 -1.43 1.01
C SER A 68 -12.82 -2.73 0.93
N THR A 69 -14.13 -2.62 0.72
CA THR A 69 -15.03 -3.77 0.58
C THR A 69 -15.09 -4.31 -0.84
N ASN A 70 -15.56 -5.55 -1.03
CA ASN A 70 -15.81 -6.10 -2.37
C ASN A 70 -16.72 -5.19 -3.21
N ILE A 71 -17.70 -4.55 -2.57
CA ILE A 71 -18.62 -3.60 -3.21
C ILE A 71 -17.85 -2.37 -3.72
N PHE A 72 -16.87 -1.86 -2.97
CA PHE A 72 -16.03 -0.75 -3.41
C PHE A 72 -15.26 -1.11 -4.69
N PHE A 73 -14.61 -2.28 -4.74
CA PHE A 73 -13.89 -2.74 -5.93
C PHE A 73 -14.81 -2.91 -7.14
N ILE A 74 -15.96 -3.58 -6.97
CA ILE A 74 -16.95 -3.81 -8.03
C ILE A 74 -17.49 -2.48 -8.56
N LYS A 75 -17.87 -1.54 -7.68
CA LYS A 75 -18.32 -0.18 -8.08
C LYS A 75 -17.25 0.53 -8.91
N ASN A 76 -15.98 0.43 -8.51
CA ASN A 76 -14.86 1.04 -9.22
C ASN A 76 -14.60 0.42 -10.60
N ILE A 77 -14.88 -0.87 -10.79
CA ILE A 77 -14.80 -1.58 -12.08
C ILE A 77 -15.98 -1.19 -12.98
N ILE A 78 -17.21 -1.20 -12.47
CA ILE A 78 -18.40 -0.79 -13.23
C ILE A 78 -18.24 0.66 -13.72
N LYS A 79 -17.75 1.56 -12.87
CA LYS A 79 -17.49 2.97 -13.23
C LYS A 79 -16.51 3.11 -14.40
N THR A 80 -15.50 2.25 -14.51
CA THR A 80 -14.55 2.31 -15.64
C THR A 80 -15.09 1.66 -16.90
N ILE A 81 -15.92 0.62 -16.77
CA ILE A 81 -16.64 0.02 -17.90
C ILE A 81 -17.63 1.02 -18.52
N LEU A 82 -18.42 1.72 -17.70
CA LEU A 82 -19.35 2.77 -18.16
C LEU A 82 -18.65 3.96 -18.85
N LYS A 83 -17.38 4.18 -18.54
CA LYS A 83 -16.52 5.17 -19.21
C LYS A 83 -15.82 4.62 -20.46
N PHE A 84 -16.14 3.40 -20.89
CA PHE A 84 -15.49 2.69 -22.00
C PHE A 84 -13.97 2.52 -21.85
N GLN A 85 -13.44 2.52 -20.62
CA GLN A 85 -12.02 2.40 -20.32
C GLN A 85 -11.61 0.93 -20.11
N PHE A 86 -11.77 0.08 -21.14
CA PHE A 86 -11.61 -1.38 -21.02
C PHE A 86 -10.26 -1.84 -20.46
N ILE A 87 -9.15 -1.24 -20.91
CA ILE A 87 -7.80 -1.57 -20.41
C ILE A 87 -7.69 -1.30 -18.91
N LEU A 88 -8.27 -0.18 -18.44
CA LEU A 88 -8.27 0.17 -17.03
C LEU A 88 -9.16 -0.78 -16.21
N SER A 89 -10.32 -1.16 -16.75
CA SER A 89 -11.21 -2.13 -16.12
C SER A 89 -10.53 -3.48 -15.90
N ILE A 90 -9.79 -3.99 -16.89
CA ILE A 90 -9.00 -5.23 -16.76
C ILE A 90 -7.94 -5.09 -15.66
N LYS A 91 -7.20 -3.96 -15.64
CA LYS A 91 -6.21 -3.69 -14.58
C LYS A 91 -6.85 -3.70 -13.19
N LYS A 92 -8.04 -3.11 -13.04
CA LYS A 92 -8.77 -3.09 -11.76
C LYS A 92 -9.24 -4.47 -11.33
N ILE A 93 -9.72 -5.30 -12.26
CA ILE A 93 -10.10 -6.70 -11.98
C ILE A 93 -8.88 -7.49 -11.50
N ILE A 94 -7.74 -7.39 -12.20
CA ILE A 94 -6.49 -8.04 -11.80
C ILE A 94 -6.06 -7.56 -10.41
N ASN A 95 -6.14 -6.26 -10.14
CA ASN A 95 -5.79 -5.70 -8.85
C ASN A 95 -6.69 -6.24 -7.73
N PHE A 96 -8.00 -6.34 -7.96
CA PHE A 96 -8.94 -6.91 -7.00
C PHE A 96 -8.65 -8.38 -6.70
N CYS A 97 -8.35 -9.19 -7.73
CA CYS A 97 -7.93 -10.58 -7.51
C CYS A 97 -6.64 -10.66 -6.68
N LYS A 98 -5.65 -9.80 -6.97
CA LYS A 98 -4.40 -9.75 -6.20
C LYS A 98 -4.63 -9.30 -4.76
N PHE A 99 -5.59 -8.40 -4.53
CA PHE A 99 -5.97 -7.91 -3.20
C PHE A 99 -6.53 -9.06 -2.36
N ILE A 100 -7.51 -9.81 -2.90
CA ILE A 100 -8.10 -10.99 -2.22
C ILE A 100 -7.08 -12.10 -1.99
N PHE A 101 -6.10 -12.27 -2.88
CA PHE A 101 -5.08 -13.30 -2.69
C PHE A 101 -4.05 -12.91 -1.62
N PHE A 102 -3.81 -11.62 -1.43
CA PHE A 102 -2.81 -11.13 -0.50
C PHE A 102 -3.34 -11.01 0.94
N PHE A 103 -4.58 -10.55 1.10
CA PHE A 103 -5.26 -10.41 2.40
C PHE A 103 -6.29 -11.51 2.62
#